data_AF-A0A7S1FLH7-F1
#
_entry.id   AF-A0A7S1FLH7-F1
#
_cell.length_a   1.000
_cell.length_b   1.000
_cell.length_c   1.000
_cell.angle_alpha   90.00
_cell.angle_beta   90.00
_cell.angle_gamma   90.00
#
_symmetry.space_group_name_H-M   'P 1'
#
loop_
_entity.id
_entity.type
_entity.pdbx_description
1 polymer ?
#
loop_
_entity_poly.entity_id
_entity_poly.type
_entity_poly.pdbx_seq_one_letter_code
_entity_poly.pdbx_strand_id
1 'polypeptide(L)'
;EHFHGTFFTAGAFITTGVGGVLISSIILPNSISVGGSGGAFGFLGVVLFDIKVNWFHLCCFHGADLNGVDMNFVYRKLQYILFIFFFGFILGLMPYQDNFINIIAFIYGFLFSMALALEFIVDFEEERDLKVISSAEVHANNGGLLLLLLCLLMSTLILFSGNGESFCPICESIGCVSFPRNVNKKSELWWYCDLCDASSADLQIDITTGLYSKLELLCPYGNSVKLYMDGSDINNSWVDKNLPEMCRQHCHVN
;
A
#
# COMPACT_ATOMS: atom_id res chain seq x y z
N GLU A 1 -0.56 -21.60 -3.54
CA GLU A 1 0.51 -22.62 -3.62
C GLU A 1 0.00 -24.02 -3.95
N HIS A 2 -0.87 -24.66 -3.15
CA HIS A 2 -1.33 -26.03 -3.46
C HIS A 2 -1.99 -26.20 -4.84
N PHE A 3 -2.78 -25.22 -5.30
CA PHE A 3 -3.49 -25.30 -6.58
C PHE A 3 -2.69 -24.78 -7.78
N HIS A 4 -1.91 -23.71 -7.59
CA HIS A 4 -1.21 -23.02 -8.70
C HIS A 4 0.32 -23.18 -8.68
N GLY A 5 0.86 -23.89 -7.69
CA GLY A 5 2.30 -24.02 -7.47
C GLY A 5 2.96 -22.77 -6.86
N THR A 6 4.23 -22.94 -6.50
CA THR A 6 5.05 -21.90 -5.84
C THR A 6 5.40 -20.76 -6.79
N PHE A 7 5.70 -21.05 -8.07
CA PHE A 7 6.11 -20.03 -9.05
C PHE A 7 5.00 -19.02 -9.35
N PHE A 8 3.76 -19.47 -9.53
CA PHE A 8 2.62 -18.57 -9.70
C PHE A 8 2.43 -17.70 -8.46
N THR A 9 2.49 -18.31 -7.27
CA THR A 9 2.31 -17.63 -5.99
C THR A 9 3.39 -16.56 -5.78
N ALA A 10 4.65 -16.88 -6.08
CA ALA A 10 5.77 -15.94 -6.01
C ALA A 10 5.65 -14.82 -7.05
N GLY A 11 5.30 -15.15 -8.30
CA GLY A 11 5.09 -14.18 -9.37
C GLY A 11 3.97 -13.20 -9.04
N ALA A 12 2.86 -13.69 -8.49
CA ALA A 12 1.76 -12.85 -8.00
C ALA A 12 2.23 -11.91 -6.89
N PHE A 13 2.92 -12.42 -5.87
CA PHE A 13 3.40 -11.61 -4.75
C PHE A 13 4.31 -10.46 -5.22
N ILE A 14 5.30 -10.77 -6.06
CA ILE A 14 6.27 -9.79 -6.57
C ILE A 14 5.57 -8.78 -7.47
N THR A 15 4.79 -9.23 -8.44
CA THR A 15 4.18 -8.34 -9.45
C THR A 15 3.18 -7.38 -8.80
N THR A 16 2.37 -7.87 -7.86
CA THR A 16 1.38 -7.05 -7.15
C THR A 16 2.02 -6.09 -6.16
N GLY A 17 3.08 -6.54 -5.45
CA GLY A 17 3.86 -5.67 -4.58
C GLY A 17 4.54 -4.53 -5.34
N VAL A 18 5.24 -4.86 -6.44
CA VAL A 18 5.92 -3.87 -7.29
C VAL A 18 4.90 -2.90 -7.92
N GLY A 19 3.82 -3.42 -8.52
CA GLY A 19 2.77 -2.57 -9.10
C GLY A 19 2.11 -1.64 -8.08
N GLY A 20 1.86 -2.15 -6.87
CA GLY A 20 1.35 -1.38 -5.74
C GLY A 20 2.26 -0.23 -5.35
N VAL A 21 3.55 -0.51 -5.12
CA VAL A 21 4.55 0.49 -4.74
C VAL A 21 4.72 1.56 -5.83
N LEU A 22 4.83 1.15 -7.10
CA LEU A 22 5.04 2.10 -8.21
C LEU A 22 3.95 3.17 -8.28
N ILE A 23 2.67 2.78 -8.24
CA ILE A 23 1.57 3.74 -8.33
C ILE A 23 1.41 4.51 -7.02
N SER A 24 1.61 3.87 -5.85
CA SER A 24 1.59 4.59 -4.57
C SER A 24 2.65 5.70 -4.56
N SER A 25 3.88 5.43 -4.99
CA SER A 25 4.94 6.43 -5.05
C SER A 25 4.64 7.58 -6.02
N ILE A 26 3.80 7.36 -7.03
CA ILE A 26 3.31 8.45 -7.89
C ILE A 26 2.28 9.30 -7.13
N ILE A 27 1.37 8.67 -6.36
CA ILE A 27 0.29 9.38 -5.66
C ILE A 27 0.83 10.12 -4.41
N LEU A 28 1.72 9.49 -3.64
CA LEU A 28 2.35 10.02 -2.42
C LEU A 28 3.89 9.98 -2.52
N PRO A 29 4.50 10.90 -3.29
CA PRO A 29 5.94 10.90 -3.57
C PRO A 29 6.83 11.09 -2.32
N ASN A 30 6.33 11.74 -1.28
CA ASN A 30 7.09 12.06 -0.07
C ASN A 30 6.77 11.14 1.13
N SER A 31 6.04 10.04 0.91
CA SER A 31 5.69 9.12 1.99
C SER A 31 6.69 7.97 2.09
N ILE A 32 7.24 7.75 3.29
CA ILE A 32 8.08 6.60 3.59
C ILE A 32 7.14 5.46 3.99
N SER A 33 6.99 4.47 3.12
CA SER A 33 6.13 3.30 3.36
C SER A 33 6.94 2.02 3.45
N VAL A 34 6.66 1.20 4.47
CA VAL A 34 7.24 -0.13 4.63
C VAL A 34 6.34 -1.18 3.95
N GLY A 35 6.61 -1.39 2.66
CA GLY A 35 5.71 -2.06 1.70
C GLY A 35 5.70 -3.59 1.69
N GLY A 36 5.69 -4.26 2.83
CA GLY A 36 5.50 -5.73 2.88
C GLY A 36 4.04 -6.17 2.66
N SER A 37 3.08 -5.32 3.06
CA SER A 37 1.65 -5.67 3.04
C SER A 37 1.06 -5.74 1.62
N GLY A 38 1.62 -5.00 0.66
CA GLY A 38 1.10 -4.94 -0.71
C GLY A 38 0.91 -6.32 -1.34
N GLY A 39 1.91 -7.20 -1.25
CA GLY A 39 1.81 -8.55 -1.79
C GLY A 39 0.72 -9.41 -1.12
N ALA A 40 0.46 -9.20 0.18
CA ALA A 40 -0.61 -9.90 0.89
C ALA A 40 -2.00 -9.46 0.41
N PHE A 41 -2.22 -8.17 0.20
CA PHE A 41 -3.45 -7.66 -0.42
C PHE A 41 -3.57 -8.06 -1.89
N GLY A 42 -2.45 -8.17 -2.60
CA GLY A 42 -2.39 -8.77 -3.93
C GLY A 42 -2.94 -10.19 -3.96
N PHE A 43 -2.59 -11.03 -2.98
CA PHE A 43 -3.18 -12.37 -2.87
C PHE A 43 -4.69 -12.35 -2.63
N LEU A 44 -5.22 -11.41 -1.86
CA LEU A 44 -6.68 -11.27 -1.69
C LEU A 44 -7.36 -11.00 -3.04
N GLY A 45 -6.74 -10.19 -3.90
CA GLY A 45 -7.22 -9.93 -5.26
C GLY A 45 -7.17 -11.16 -6.16
N VAL A 46 -6.08 -11.94 -6.09
CA VAL A 46 -5.93 -13.22 -6.80
C VAL A 46 -7.02 -14.20 -6.38
N VAL A 47 -7.20 -14.41 -5.08
CA VAL A 47 -8.20 -15.33 -4.54
C VAL A 47 -9.62 -14.86 -4.90
N LEU A 48 -9.88 -13.55 -4.90
CA LEU A 48 -11.19 -13.05 -5.32
C LEU A 48 -11.48 -13.37 -6.79
N PHE A 49 -10.49 -13.22 -7.67
CA PHE A 49 -10.64 -13.58 -9.08
C PHE A 49 -10.85 -15.09 -9.25
N ASP A 50 -10.07 -15.90 -8.54
CA ASP A 50 -10.18 -17.35 -8.57
C ASP A 50 -11.56 -17.83 -8.08
N ILE A 51 -12.07 -17.26 -6.98
CA ILE A 51 -13.46 -17.51 -6.54
C ILE A 51 -14.45 -17.11 -7.63
N LYS A 52 -14.26 -15.97 -8.30
CA LYS A 52 -15.18 -15.51 -9.35
C LYS A 52 -15.25 -16.49 -10.53
N VAL A 53 -14.12 -17.00 -11.00
CA VAL A 53 -14.04 -17.87 -12.19
C VAL A 53 -14.27 -19.34 -11.85
N ASN A 54 -13.69 -19.82 -10.75
CA ASN A 54 -13.65 -21.24 -10.37
C ASN A 54 -14.55 -21.57 -9.15
N TRP A 55 -15.60 -20.77 -8.87
CA TRP A 55 -16.50 -21.01 -7.73
C TRP A 55 -17.08 -22.43 -7.68
N PHE A 56 -17.37 -23.03 -8.85
CA PHE A 56 -17.91 -24.39 -8.92
C PHE A 56 -16.91 -25.44 -8.41
N HIS A 57 -15.64 -25.36 -8.81
CA HIS A 57 -14.58 -26.25 -8.34
C HIS A 57 -14.32 -26.11 -6.84
N LEU A 58 -14.37 -24.86 -6.33
CA LEU A 58 -14.20 -24.58 -4.91
C LEU A 58 -15.29 -25.27 -4.05
N CYS A 59 -16.52 -25.34 -4.55
CA CYS A 59 -17.64 -26.02 -3.89
C CYS A 59 -17.48 -27.55 -3.93
N CYS A 60 -17.13 -28.14 -5.08
CA CYS A 60 -17.00 -29.59 -5.23
C CYS A 60 -15.83 -30.17 -4.42
N PHE A 61 -14.69 -29.47 -4.33
CA PHE A 61 -13.50 -29.97 -3.62
C PHE A 61 -13.71 -30.08 -2.09
N HIS A 62 -14.61 -29.28 -1.51
CA HIS A 62 -14.86 -29.30 -0.07
C HIS A 62 -15.95 -30.30 0.36
N GLY A 63 -16.32 -31.23 -0.52
CA GLY A 63 -17.28 -32.30 -0.22
C GLY A 63 -18.74 -31.85 -0.23
N ALA A 64 -19.06 -30.74 -0.90
CA ALA A 64 -20.45 -30.40 -1.19
C ALA A 64 -20.99 -31.42 -2.19
N ASP A 65 -21.96 -32.21 -1.72
CA ASP A 65 -22.66 -33.21 -2.52
C ASP A 65 -23.22 -32.55 -3.80
N LEU A 66 -23.16 -33.23 -4.94
CA LEU A 66 -23.59 -32.72 -6.27
C LEU A 66 -25.05 -32.24 -6.30
N ASN A 67 -25.83 -32.54 -5.26
CA ASN A 67 -27.23 -32.15 -5.09
C ASN A 67 -27.45 -30.89 -4.25
N GLY A 68 -26.38 -30.27 -3.71
CA GLY A 68 -26.48 -29.07 -2.88
C GLY A 68 -25.17 -28.29 -2.86
N VAL A 69 -25.01 -27.36 -3.80
CA VAL A 69 -23.95 -26.35 -3.73
C VAL A 69 -24.17 -25.53 -2.45
N ASP A 70 -23.32 -25.71 -1.44
CA ASP A 70 -23.36 -24.87 -0.24
C ASP A 70 -22.80 -23.48 -0.55
N MET A 71 -23.61 -22.67 -1.20
CA MET A 71 -23.30 -21.28 -1.52
C MET A 71 -22.91 -20.48 -0.27
N ASN A 72 -23.33 -20.90 0.94
CA ASN A 72 -22.92 -20.24 2.17
C ASN A 72 -21.41 -20.33 2.41
N PHE A 73 -20.75 -21.41 1.96
CA PHE A 73 -19.29 -21.51 2.06
C PHE A 73 -18.60 -20.42 1.24
N VAL A 74 -19.01 -20.24 -0.02
CA VAL A 74 -18.46 -19.21 -0.92
C VAL A 74 -18.75 -17.81 -0.37
N TYR A 75 -19.98 -17.56 0.08
CA TYR A 75 -20.34 -16.27 0.69
C TYR A 75 -19.51 -15.98 1.95
N ARG A 76 -19.25 -16.97 2.80
CA ARG A 76 -18.39 -16.80 3.98
C ARG A 76 -16.95 -16.46 3.62
N LYS A 77 -16.40 -17.06 2.56
CA LYS A 77 -15.05 -16.73 2.08
C LYS A 77 -14.99 -15.31 1.51
N LEU A 78 -15.98 -14.91 0.73
CA LEU A 78 -16.09 -13.55 0.22
C LEU A 78 -16.23 -12.53 1.36
N GLN A 79 -17.09 -12.80 2.33
CA GLN A 79 -17.24 -11.98 3.54
C GLN A 79 -15.92 -11.85 4.30
N TYR A 80 -15.17 -12.95 4.44
CA TYR A 80 -13.88 -12.94 5.13
C TYR A 80 -12.83 -12.10 4.38
N ILE A 81 -12.76 -12.21 3.05
CA ILE A 81 -11.86 -11.39 2.21
C ILE A 81 -12.22 -9.90 2.34
N LEU A 82 -13.50 -9.56 2.22
CA LEU A 82 -13.97 -8.18 2.38
C LEU A 82 -13.68 -7.67 3.80
N PHE A 83 -13.90 -8.49 4.82
CA PHE A 83 -13.60 -8.13 6.21
C PHE A 83 -12.12 -7.81 6.41
N ILE A 84 -11.20 -8.67 5.93
CA ILE A 84 -9.76 -8.40 6.00
C ILE A 84 -9.42 -7.13 5.23
N PHE A 85 -9.99 -6.94 4.03
CA PHE A 85 -9.73 -5.78 3.20
C PHE A 85 -10.12 -4.48 3.91
N PHE A 86 -11.36 -4.40 4.44
CA PHE A 86 -11.85 -3.22 5.15
C PHE A 86 -11.10 -2.97 6.47
N PHE A 87 -10.83 -4.02 7.25
CA PHE A 87 -10.07 -3.88 8.48
C PHE A 87 -8.64 -3.41 8.21
N GLY A 88 -8.02 -3.97 7.18
CA GLY A 88 -6.70 -3.57 6.72
C GLY A 88 -6.65 -2.13 6.19
N PHE A 89 -7.71 -1.66 5.53
CA PHE A 89 -7.84 -0.26 5.13
C PHE A 89 -7.96 0.69 6.33
N ILE A 90 -8.73 0.31 7.36
CA ILE A 90 -8.83 1.09 8.60
C ILE A 90 -7.47 1.16 9.30
N LEU A 91 -6.76 0.03 9.40
CA LEU A 91 -5.42 0.00 9.96
C LEU A 91 -4.42 0.80 9.11
N GLY A 92 -4.61 0.86 7.80
CA GLY A 92 -3.76 1.67 6.94
C GLY A 92 -4.01 3.17 6.97
N LEU A 93 -4.93 3.66 7.83
CA LEU A 93 -4.98 5.07 8.20
C LEU A 93 -3.94 5.47 9.26
N MET A 94 -3.24 4.48 9.85
CA MET A 94 -2.12 4.70 10.75
C MET A 94 -0.89 5.21 9.98
N PRO A 95 0.00 5.99 10.62
CA PRO A 95 1.21 6.45 9.97
C PRO A 95 2.09 5.29 9.50
N TYR A 96 2.85 5.53 8.44
CA TYR A 96 3.77 4.57 7.80
C TYR A 96 3.12 3.39 7.08
N GLN A 97 1.80 3.20 7.22
CA GLN A 97 1.04 2.20 6.49
C GLN A 97 0.37 2.86 5.29
N ASP A 98 0.65 2.35 4.09
CA ASP A 98 0.13 2.95 2.86
C ASP A 98 -1.11 2.22 2.34
N ASN A 99 -2.26 2.88 2.49
CA ASN A 99 -3.55 2.41 1.97
C ASN A 99 -3.57 2.27 0.44
N PHE A 100 -2.90 3.14 -0.29
CA PHE A 100 -2.85 3.08 -1.75
C PHE A 100 -2.11 1.84 -2.21
N ILE A 101 -0.97 1.49 -1.61
CA ILE A 101 -0.26 0.24 -1.91
C ILE A 101 -1.21 -0.95 -1.78
N ASN A 102 -1.99 -1.02 -0.70
CA ASN A 102 -2.88 -2.16 -0.46
C ASN A 102 -4.03 -2.24 -1.48
N ILE A 103 -4.67 -1.11 -1.80
CA ILE A 103 -5.75 -1.03 -2.80
C ILE A 103 -5.23 -1.39 -4.20
N ILE A 104 -4.12 -0.77 -4.59
CA ILE A 104 -3.55 -0.95 -5.92
C ILE A 104 -3.03 -2.39 -6.06
N ALA A 105 -2.33 -2.92 -5.06
CA ALA A 105 -1.84 -4.29 -5.11
C ALA A 105 -2.99 -5.29 -5.22
N PHE A 106 -4.12 -5.06 -4.53
CA PHE A 106 -5.33 -5.86 -4.70
C PHE A 106 -5.84 -5.85 -6.17
N ILE A 107 -5.90 -4.67 -6.79
CA ILE A 107 -6.29 -4.54 -8.22
C ILE A 107 -5.30 -5.27 -9.12
N TYR A 108 -4.00 -5.09 -8.90
CA TYR A 108 -2.96 -5.80 -9.64
C TYR A 108 -3.05 -7.31 -9.46
N GLY A 109 -3.42 -7.80 -8.28
CA GLY A 109 -3.60 -9.23 -8.01
C GLY A 109 -4.78 -9.81 -8.77
N PHE A 110 -5.88 -9.06 -8.81
CA PHE A 110 -7.04 -9.40 -9.63
C PHE A 110 -6.69 -9.44 -11.12
N LEU A 111 -5.95 -8.44 -11.63
CA LEU A 111 -5.50 -8.39 -13.03
C LEU A 111 -4.50 -9.49 -13.37
N PHE A 112 -3.56 -9.77 -12.47
CA PHE A 112 -2.56 -10.83 -12.62
C PHE A 112 -3.24 -12.19 -12.72
N SER A 113 -4.21 -12.45 -11.83
CA SER A 113 -5.00 -13.69 -11.91
C SER A 113 -5.82 -13.73 -13.19
N MET A 114 -6.41 -12.60 -13.63
CA MET A 114 -7.13 -12.54 -14.91
C MET A 114 -6.25 -12.84 -16.12
N ALA A 115 -4.97 -12.45 -16.07
CA ALA A 115 -3.98 -12.66 -17.13
C ALA A 115 -3.44 -14.10 -17.21
N LEU A 116 -3.59 -14.87 -16.14
CA LEU A 116 -3.03 -16.21 -15.99
C LEU A 116 -4.09 -17.29 -15.70
N ALA A 117 -5.38 -16.94 -15.69
CA ALA A 117 -6.46 -17.84 -15.31
C ALA A 117 -6.76 -18.95 -16.34
N LEU A 118 -5.86 -19.26 -17.26
CA LEU A 118 -6.18 -20.08 -18.42
C LEU A 118 -5.89 -21.59 -18.28
N GLU A 119 -5.47 -22.12 -17.12
CA GLU A 119 -4.82 -23.44 -17.12
C GLU A 119 -5.41 -24.62 -16.32
N PHE A 120 -6.56 -24.52 -15.62
CA PHE A 120 -7.02 -25.67 -14.81
C PHE A 120 -8.38 -26.31 -15.12
N ILE A 121 -8.92 -26.11 -16.32
CA ILE A 121 -10.10 -26.89 -16.77
C ILE A 121 -9.71 -28.27 -17.36
N VAL A 122 -8.43 -28.52 -17.67
CA VAL A 122 -8.06 -29.65 -18.55
C VAL A 122 -7.71 -30.97 -17.83
N ASP A 123 -7.44 -30.98 -16.52
CA ASP A 123 -6.72 -32.12 -15.93
C ASP A 123 -7.53 -33.10 -15.05
N PHE A 124 -8.87 -33.01 -15.03
CA PHE A 124 -9.68 -33.93 -14.19
C PHE A 124 -10.91 -34.59 -14.83
N GLU A 125 -11.15 -34.44 -16.13
CA GLU A 125 -12.17 -35.25 -16.79
C GLU A 125 -11.61 -35.92 -18.05
N GLU A 126 -11.09 -37.13 -17.85
CA GLU A 126 -11.03 -38.18 -18.85
C GLU A 126 -12.41 -38.26 -19.54
N GLU A 127 -12.42 -37.96 -20.85
CA GLU A 127 -13.54 -38.19 -21.78
C GLU A 127 -14.85 -37.37 -21.63
N ARG A 128 -14.80 -36.05 -21.42
CA ARG A 128 -15.89 -35.18 -21.90
C ARG A 128 -15.38 -33.92 -22.62
N ASP A 129 -15.50 -33.99 -23.94
CA ASP A 129 -15.49 -32.87 -24.90
C ASP A 129 -14.40 -31.80 -24.75
N LEU A 130 -13.33 -32.05 -25.50
CA LEU A 130 -12.37 -31.06 -25.98
C LEU A 130 -13.03 -29.71 -26.34
N LYS A 131 -12.81 -28.74 -25.45
CA LYS A 131 -12.61 -27.30 -25.71
C LYS A 131 -13.70 -26.61 -26.56
N VAL A 132 -14.73 -26.13 -25.88
CA VAL A 132 -15.13 -24.73 -26.09
C VAL A 132 -14.52 -23.91 -24.97
N ILE A 133 -13.21 -23.66 -25.05
CA ILE A 133 -12.69 -22.43 -24.44
C ILE A 133 -13.40 -21.34 -25.22
N SER A 134 -14.34 -20.64 -24.58
CA SER A 134 -15.08 -19.58 -25.23
C SER A 134 -14.07 -18.57 -25.77
N SER A 135 -14.25 -18.10 -27.01
CA SER A 135 -13.45 -16.99 -27.55
C SER A 135 -13.37 -15.81 -26.57
N ALA A 136 -14.43 -15.60 -25.77
CA ALA A 136 -14.48 -14.62 -24.71
C ALA A 136 -13.45 -14.83 -23.57
N GLU A 137 -13.11 -16.08 -23.22
CA GLU A 137 -12.14 -16.40 -22.16
C GLU A 137 -10.70 -16.14 -22.62
N VAL A 138 -10.37 -16.50 -23.87
CA VAL A 138 -9.08 -16.16 -24.49
C VAL A 138 -8.92 -14.65 -24.62
N HIS A 139 -9.98 -13.94 -25.03
CA HIS A 139 -9.97 -12.48 -25.12
C HIS A 139 -9.87 -11.80 -23.75
N ALA A 140 -10.52 -12.32 -22.71
CA ALA A 140 -10.41 -11.81 -21.35
C ALA A 140 -8.99 -11.98 -20.79
N ASN A 141 -8.35 -13.13 -21.05
CA ASN A 141 -6.98 -13.42 -20.60
C ASN A 141 -5.93 -12.52 -21.29
N ASN A 142 -5.98 -12.44 -22.62
CA ASN A 142 -5.09 -11.58 -23.39
C ASN A 142 -5.31 -10.09 -23.04
N GLY A 143 -6.55 -9.69 -22.77
CA GLY A 143 -6.89 -8.35 -22.29
C GLY A 143 -6.31 -8.06 -20.90
N GLY A 144 -6.36 -9.03 -19.98
CA GLY A 144 -5.79 -8.88 -18.63
C GLY A 144 -4.29 -8.75 -18.63
N LEU A 145 -3.59 -9.59 -19.40
CA LEU A 145 -2.14 -9.51 -19.54
C LEU A 145 -1.71 -8.19 -20.18
N LEU A 146 -2.37 -7.77 -21.27
CA LEU A 146 -2.09 -6.50 -21.93
C LEU A 146 -2.32 -5.33 -20.98
N LEU A 147 -3.43 -5.31 -20.25
CA LEU A 147 -3.75 -4.25 -19.30
C LEU A 147 -2.73 -4.19 -18.15
N LEU A 148 -2.34 -5.34 -17.60
CA LEU A 148 -1.32 -5.43 -16.55
C LEU A 148 0.02 -4.85 -17.03
N LEU A 149 0.49 -5.25 -18.22
CA LEU A 149 1.72 -4.75 -18.81
C LEU A 149 1.66 -3.25 -19.11
N LEU A 150 0.53 -2.76 -19.65
CA LEU A 150 0.31 -1.35 -19.88
C LEU A 150 0.30 -0.54 -18.58
N CYS A 151 -0.35 -1.03 -17.53
CA CYS A 151 -0.33 -0.38 -16.22
C CYS A 151 1.09 -0.29 -15.68
N LEU A 152 1.87 -1.38 -15.68
CA LEU A 152 3.28 -1.36 -15.24
C LEU A 152 4.13 -0.38 -16.08
N LEU A 153 3.98 -0.41 -17.41
CA LEU A 153 4.71 0.49 -18.30
C LEU A 153 4.35 1.95 -18.02
N MET A 154 3.07 2.28 -17.94
CA MET A 154 2.63 3.66 -17.72
C MET A 154 3.02 4.15 -16.33
N SER A 155 2.89 3.33 -15.29
CA SER A 155 3.32 3.69 -13.94
C SER A 155 4.83 3.93 -13.86
N THR A 156 5.64 3.11 -14.51
CA THR A 156 7.09 3.34 -14.54
C THR A 156 7.46 4.60 -15.34
N LEU A 157 6.85 4.82 -16.51
CA LEU A 157 7.08 6.03 -17.31
C LEU A 157 6.69 7.30 -16.55
N ILE A 158 5.51 7.31 -15.92
CA ILE A 158 5.05 8.45 -15.13
C ILE A 158 6.01 8.69 -13.96
N LEU A 159 6.39 7.65 -13.23
CA LEU A 159 7.33 7.75 -12.11
C LEU A 159 8.67 8.34 -12.53
N PHE A 160 9.24 7.94 -13.68
CA PHE A 160 10.50 8.50 -14.18
C PHE A 160 10.37 9.90 -14.77
N SER A 161 9.19 10.28 -15.26
CA SER A 161 8.94 11.61 -15.83
C SER A 161 8.49 12.66 -14.79
N GLY A 162 8.09 12.20 -13.60
CA GLY A 162 7.50 13.04 -12.56
C GLY A 162 8.52 13.98 -11.90
N ASN A 163 8.05 15.19 -11.58
CA ASN A 163 8.78 16.20 -10.82
C ASN A 163 8.62 16.05 -9.29
N GLY A 164 7.94 15.00 -8.81
CA GLY A 164 7.70 14.76 -7.39
C GLY A 164 6.58 15.62 -6.77
N GLU A 165 5.80 16.33 -7.59
CA GLU A 165 4.61 17.03 -7.11
C GLU A 165 3.46 16.04 -6.83
N SER A 166 2.67 16.31 -5.79
CA SER A 166 1.55 15.45 -5.42
C SER A 166 0.45 15.52 -6.47
N PHE A 167 0.09 14.37 -7.05
CA PHE A 167 -0.97 14.26 -8.06
C PHE A 167 -2.38 14.46 -7.48
N CYS A 168 -2.51 14.46 -6.15
CA CYS A 168 -3.80 14.39 -5.48
C CYS A 168 -3.77 15.08 -4.10
N PRO A 169 -4.45 16.24 -3.94
CA PRO A 169 -4.50 16.97 -2.67
C PRO A 169 -5.21 16.21 -1.54
N ILE A 170 -6.18 15.35 -1.88
CA ILE A 170 -6.98 14.60 -0.89
C ILE A 170 -6.30 13.28 -0.50
N CYS A 171 -5.33 12.82 -1.29
CA CYS A 171 -4.75 11.50 -1.10
C CYS A 171 -3.91 11.40 0.17
N GLU A 172 -3.32 12.50 0.65
CA GLU A 172 -2.65 12.52 1.96
C GLU A 172 -3.62 12.18 3.10
N SER A 173 -4.88 12.66 3.02
CA SER A 173 -5.93 12.34 4.00
C SER A 173 -6.51 10.92 3.87
N ILE A 174 -6.33 10.26 2.72
CA ILE A 174 -6.74 8.86 2.50
C ILE A 174 -5.62 7.91 2.95
N GLY A 175 -4.37 8.35 2.79
CA GLY A 175 -3.18 7.63 3.22
C GLY A 175 -3.00 7.65 4.74
N CYS A 176 -3.31 8.76 5.40
CA CYS A 176 -3.15 8.85 6.85
C CYS A 176 -4.13 9.88 7.45
N VAL A 177 -4.68 9.56 8.63
CA VAL A 177 -5.50 10.51 9.41
C VAL A 177 -5.02 10.56 10.86
N SER A 178 -4.64 11.74 11.34
CA SER A 178 -4.26 11.95 12.74
C SER A 178 -5.43 11.64 13.67
N PHE A 179 -5.18 10.87 14.73
CA PHE A 179 -6.20 10.40 15.66
C PHE A 179 -5.84 10.74 17.11
N PRO A 180 -6.79 11.18 17.95
CA PRO A 180 -8.19 11.51 17.65
C PRO A 180 -8.33 12.83 16.86
N ARG A 181 -9.37 13.00 16.03
CA ARG A 181 -9.52 14.20 15.16
C ARG A 181 -9.84 15.50 15.91
N ASN A 182 -10.46 15.41 17.09
CA ASN A 182 -10.97 16.55 17.85
C ASN A 182 -10.25 16.68 19.21
N VAL A 183 -9.00 17.11 19.20
CA VAL A 183 -8.24 17.40 20.41
C VAL A 183 -7.74 18.85 20.42
N ASN A 184 -7.88 19.52 21.57
CA ASN A 184 -7.50 20.93 21.73
C ASN A 184 -5.98 21.11 21.78
N LYS A 185 -5.24 20.06 22.12
CA LYS A 185 -3.78 20.04 22.14
C LYS A 185 -3.29 18.95 21.20
N LYS A 186 -2.41 19.32 20.26
CA LYS A 186 -1.78 18.37 19.34
C LYS A 186 -1.03 17.25 20.11
N SER A 187 -0.45 17.55 21.28
CA SER A 187 0.26 16.57 22.14
C SER A 187 -0.60 15.42 22.66
N GLU A 188 -1.93 15.50 22.55
CA GLU A 188 -2.87 14.46 22.98
C GLU A 188 -3.25 13.49 21.85
N LEU A 189 -2.71 13.70 20.64
CA LEU A 189 -2.85 12.78 19.51
C LEU A 189 -2.10 11.47 19.79
N TRP A 190 -2.75 10.35 19.48
CA TRP A 190 -2.16 9.01 19.55
C TRP A 190 -1.15 8.79 18.43
N TRP A 191 -1.42 9.37 17.25
CA TRP A 191 -0.49 9.39 16.13
C TRP A 191 -0.71 10.60 15.23
N TYR A 192 0.32 10.90 14.44
CA TYR A 192 0.42 12.07 13.57
C TYR A 192 0.70 11.63 12.15
N CYS A 193 0.13 12.34 11.20
CA CYS A 193 0.35 12.14 9.76
C CYS A 193 1.25 13.24 9.20
N ASP A 194 2.34 13.55 9.91
CA ASP A 194 3.35 14.51 9.46
C ASP A 194 4.70 13.81 9.26
N LEU A 195 5.55 14.42 8.44
CA LEU A 195 6.91 13.95 8.17
C LEU A 195 7.93 14.53 9.18
N CYS A 196 7.47 15.03 10.34
CA CYS A 196 8.34 15.67 11.31
C CYS A 196 9.27 14.68 12.03
N ASP A 197 8.94 13.39 12.04
CA ASP A 197 9.82 12.34 12.55
C ASP A 197 11.07 12.16 11.67
N ALA A 198 11.04 12.62 10.41
CA ALA A 198 12.18 12.62 9.48
C ALA A 198 12.89 13.99 9.41
N SER A 199 12.47 14.98 10.20
CA SER A 199 13.16 16.27 10.27
C SER A 199 14.57 16.09 10.83
N SER A 200 15.46 17.01 10.49
CA SER A 200 16.82 17.06 11.05
C SER A 200 17.11 18.48 11.52
N ALA A 201 18.08 18.66 12.40
CA ALA A 201 18.56 19.99 12.75
C ALA A 201 20.07 20.04 12.84
N ASP A 202 20.59 21.21 12.48
CA ASP A 202 22.00 21.56 12.64
C ASP A 202 22.16 22.56 13.78
N LEU A 203 23.19 22.34 14.60
CA LEU A 203 23.47 23.10 15.80
C LEU A 203 24.69 23.99 15.55
N GLN A 204 24.51 25.30 15.65
CA GLN A 204 25.59 26.28 15.55
C GLN A 204 26.03 26.74 16.94
N ILE A 205 27.33 26.56 17.21
CA ILE A 205 27.98 26.98 18.45
C ILE A 205 28.50 28.41 18.25
N ASP A 206 28.23 29.28 19.23
CA ASP A 206 28.85 30.59 19.29
C ASP A 206 30.30 30.45 19.76
N ILE A 207 31.23 30.86 18.91
CA ILE A 207 32.68 30.76 19.13
C ILE A 207 33.12 31.56 20.36
N THR A 208 32.36 32.59 20.74
CA THR A 208 32.72 33.47 21.86
C THR A 208 32.33 32.90 23.22
N THR A 209 31.21 32.20 23.30
CA THR A 209 30.70 31.63 24.56
C THR A 209 30.97 30.13 24.67
N GLY A 210 31.26 29.44 23.55
CA GLY A 210 31.36 27.98 23.48
C GLY A 210 30.02 27.28 23.68
N LEU A 211 28.90 28.02 23.66
CA LEU A 211 27.54 27.52 23.86
C LEU A 211 26.78 27.48 22.53
N TYR A 212 25.78 26.60 22.44
CA TYR A 212 24.85 26.58 21.31
C TYR A 212 24.01 27.86 21.32
N SER A 213 24.05 28.65 20.24
CA SER A 213 23.26 29.89 20.13
C SER A 213 22.15 29.79 19.10
N LYS A 214 22.26 28.85 18.16
CA LYS A 214 21.34 28.76 17.02
C LYS A 214 21.11 27.33 16.59
N LEU A 215 19.86 27.00 16.36
CA LEU A 215 19.39 25.73 15.79
C LEU A 215 18.81 26.03 14.40
N GLU A 216 19.32 25.38 13.37
CA GLU A 216 18.76 25.41 12.02
C GLU A 216 17.98 24.11 11.79
N LEU A 217 16.66 24.21 11.86
CA LEU A 217 15.74 23.09 11.67
C LEU A 217 15.46 22.91 10.18
N LEU A 218 15.73 21.72 9.66
CA LEU A 218 15.41 21.32 8.29
C LEU A 218 14.02 20.67 8.28
N CYS A 219 13.05 21.40 7.75
CA CYS A 219 11.67 20.93 7.62
C CYS A 219 11.55 19.89 6.49
N PRO A 220 10.61 18.94 6.61
CA PRO A 220 10.44 17.86 5.63
C PRO A 220 10.10 18.33 4.22
N TYR A 221 9.54 19.54 4.07
CA TYR A 221 9.19 20.13 2.77
C TYR A 221 10.29 21.04 2.18
N GLY A 222 11.54 20.93 2.67
CA GLY A 222 12.71 21.61 2.11
C GLY A 222 12.96 23.03 2.64
N ASN A 223 12.09 23.56 3.51
CA ASN A 223 12.30 24.85 4.16
C ASN A 223 13.20 24.68 5.39
N SER A 224 14.07 25.66 5.67
CA SER A 224 14.88 25.69 6.88
C SER A 224 14.40 26.81 7.82
N VAL A 225 14.14 26.50 9.09
CA VAL A 225 13.75 27.49 10.11
C VAL A 225 14.87 27.67 11.11
N LYS A 226 15.28 28.92 11.33
CA LYS A 226 16.35 29.28 12.26
C LYS A 226 15.74 29.70 13.60
N LEU A 227 16.08 28.98 14.65
CA LEU A 227 15.64 29.23 16.01
C LEU A 227 16.83 29.69 16.84
N TYR A 228 16.71 30.85 17.47
CA TYR A 228 17.70 31.37 18.41
C TYR A 228 17.41 30.78 19.78
N MET A 229 18.41 30.16 20.38
CA MET A 229 18.26 29.52 21.69
C MET A 229 19.17 30.22 22.70
N ASP A 230 18.66 30.33 23.92
CA ASP A 230 19.33 30.98 25.04
C ASP A 230 19.60 29.89 26.09
N GLY A 231 20.73 29.16 26.00
CA GLY A 231 20.96 28.11 26.98
C GLY A 231 22.15 27.19 26.80
N SER A 232 22.86 27.01 27.91
CA SER A 232 24.04 26.16 28.11
C SER A 232 23.78 24.65 28.22
N ASP A 233 22.51 24.23 28.23
CA ASP A 233 22.13 22.84 28.55
C ASP A 233 21.59 22.05 27.34
N ILE A 234 21.71 22.61 26.14
CA ILE A 234 21.29 21.95 24.91
C ILE A 234 22.39 20.96 24.51
N ASN A 235 22.03 19.69 24.38
CA ASN A 235 22.89 18.65 23.81
C ASN A 235 22.17 17.98 22.62
N ASN A 236 22.92 17.23 21.82
CA ASN A 236 22.35 16.53 20.66
C ASN A 236 21.17 15.61 21.06
N SER A 237 21.25 14.95 22.22
CA SER A 237 20.18 14.07 22.70
C SER A 237 18.88 14.82 23.04
N TRP A 238 18.98 16.04 23.55
CA TRP A 238 17.83 16.91 23.83
C TRP A 238 17.21 17.37 22.51
N VAL A 239 18.04 17.74 21.53
CA VAL A 239 17.57 18.13 20.20
C VAL A 239 16.84 16.98 19.54
N ASP A 240 17.44 15.79 19.47
CA ASP A 240 16.83 14.60 18.85
C ASP A 240 15.47 14.25 19.47
N LYS A 241 15.34 14.44 20.79
CA LYS A 241 14.09 14.14 21.51
C LYS A 241 12.99 15.18 21.25
N ASN A 242 13.34 16.45 21.11
CA ASN A 242 12.36 17.53 20.93
C ASN A 242 12.14 17.89 19.46
N LEU A 243 12.94 17.34 18.55
CA LEU A 243 12.94 17.67 17.13
C LEU A 243 11.56 17.55 16.47
N PRO A 244 10.79 16.45 16.66
CA PRO A 244 9.50 16.31 16.01
C PRO A 244 8.49 17.37 16.48
N GLU A 245 8.53 17.73 17.77
CA GLU A 245 7.66 18.75 18.33
C GLU A 245 8.04 20.15 17.83
N MET A 246 9.34 20.45 17.77
CA MET A 246 9.84 21.72 17.21
C MET A 246 9.45 21.87 15.74
N CYS A 247 9.56 20.80 14.95
CA CYS A 247 9.07 20.73 13.58
C CYS A 247 7.57 21.03 13.51
N ARG A 248 6.73 20.39 14.32
CA ARG A 248 5.28 20.63 14.31
C ARG A 248 4.87 22.05 14.68
N GLN A 249 5.69 22.76 15.46
CA GLN A 249 5.43 24.13 15.89
C GLN A 249 5.90 25.17 14.86
N HIS A 250 7.04 24.93 14.20
CA HIS A 250 7.75 25.94 13.41
C HIS A 250 7.77 25.65 11.91
N CYS A 251 7.69 24.38 11.51
CA CYS A 251 7.50 24.00 10.12
C CYS A 251 6.01 24.11 9.80
N HIS A 252 5.62 25.21 9.16
CA HIS A 252 4.27 25.32 8.61
C HIS A 252 4.06 24.21 7.57
N VAL A 253 3.12 23.32 7.86
CA VAL A 253 2.48 22.47 6.87
C VAL A 253 1.49 23.38 6.16
N ASN A 254 1.87 23.92 4.99
CA ASN A 254 0.93 24.60 4.10
C ASN A 254 0.17 23.57 3.28
#